data_AF-A0A947SGH3-F1
#
_entry.id   AF-A0A947SGH3-F1
#
_cell.length_a   1.000
_cell.length_b   1.000
_cell.length_c   1.000
_cell.angle_alpha   90.00
_cell.angle_beta   90.00
_cell.angle_gamma   90.00
#
_symmetry.space_group_name_H-M   'P 1'
#
loop_
_entity.id
_entity.type
_entity.pdbx_description
1 polymer ?
#
loop_
_entity_poly.entity_id
_entity_poly.type
_entity_poly.pdbx_seq_one_letter_code
_entity_poly.pdbx_strand_id
1 'polypeptide(L)'
;MKTLRALWNGEMPLADAFWIWAVAIGLAVNFLTSALFVVLAVNGRFIEALVAGYAFSVPYNLVACVGVWRAAARHEGSALHAYLARVASLALVTLLSVT
;
A
#
# COMPACT_ATOMS: atom_id res chain seq x y z
N MET A 1 -0.08 -12.15 -11.63
CA MET A 1 1.36 -11.78 -11.52
C MET A 1 1.80 -10.65 -12.46
N LYS A 2 1.30 -10.54 -13.71
CA LYS A 2 1.69 -9.46 -14.64
C LYS A 2 1.47 -8.04 -14.08
N THR A 3 0.32 -7.81 -13.44
CA THR A 3 -0.08 -6.49 -12.93
C THR A 3 0.75 -6.02 -11.74
N LEU A 4 1.06 -6.90 -10.78
CA LEU A 4 1.91 -6.56 -9.64
C LEU A 4 3.36 -6.27 -10.08
N ARG A 5 3.85 -7.02 -11.08
CA ARG A 5 5.16 -6.75 -11.68
C ARG A 5 5.16 -5.41 -12.43
N ALA A 6 4.10 -5.09 -13.16
CA ALA A 6 3.96 -3.79 -13.84
C ALA A 6 3.91 -2.62 -12.84
N LEU A 7 3.16 -2.78 -11.74
CA LEU A 7 3.14 -1.81 -10.63
C LEU A 7 4.56 -1.64 -10.05
N TRP A 8 5.21 -2.75 -9.69
CA TRP A 8 6.57 -2.71 -9.13
C TRP A 8 7.55 -2.04 -10.10
N ASN A 9 7.47 -2.28 -11.40
CA ASN A 9 8.36 -1.67 -12.38
C ASN A 9 8.03 -0.19 -12.67
N GLY A 10 6.90 0.33 -12.17
CA GLY A 10 6.42 1.68 -12.47
C GLY A 10 5.93 1.83 -13.92
N GLU A 11 5.57 0.73 -14.57
CA GLU A 11 5.04 0.74 -15.96
C GLU A 11 3.55 1.15 -16.00
N MET A 12 2.91 1.22 -14.85
CA MET A 12 1.51 1.59 -14.71
C MET A 12 1.34 3.12 -14.69
N PRO A 13 0.23 3.66 -15.25
CA PRO A 13 -0.10 5.07 -15.11
C PRO A 13 -0.10 5.51 -13.65
N LEU A 14 0.42 6.71 -13.37
CA LEU A 14 0.52 7.25 -12.00
C LEU A 14 -0.83 7.27 -11.27
N ALA A 15 -1.90 7.62 -12.00
CA ALA A 15 -3.26 7.66 -11.45
C ALA A 15 -3.72 6.28 -10.97
N ASP A 16 -3.48 5.22 -11.75
CA ASP A 16 -3.86 3.86 -11.40
C ASP A 16 -3.00 3.33 -10.25
N ALA A 17 -1.69 3.57 -10.31
CA ALA A 17 -0.77 3.18 -9.23
C ALA A 17 -1.16 3.82 -7.89
N PHE A 18 -1.60 5.08 -7.90
CA PHE A 18 -2.01 5.77 -6.68
C PHE A 18 -3.44 5.39 -6.24
N TRP A 19 -4.46 5.63 -7.07
CA TRP A 19 -5.85 5.50 -6.64
C TRP A 19 -6.30 4.05 -6.49
N ILE A 20 -5.87 3.16 -7.38
CA ILE A 20 -6.29 1.76 -7.34
C ILE A 20 -5.39 0.99 -6.37
N TRP A 21 -4.08 1.05 -6.57
CA TRP A 21 -3.17 0.20 -5.80
C TRP A 21 -2.83 0.74 -4.43
N ALA A 22 -2.42 2.01 -4.31
CA ALA A 22 -2.09 2.57 -3.01
C ALA A 22 -3.34 2.85 -2.15
N VAL A 23 -4.39 3.46 -2.72
CA VAL A 23 -5.59 3.85 -1.97
C VAL A 23 -6.60 2.70 -1.88
N ALA A 24 -7.24 2.30 -2.97
CA ALA A 24 -8.39 1.38 -2.89
C ALA A 24 -7.99 -0.02 -2.37
N ILE A 25 -7.01 -0.66 -3.01
CA ILE A 25 -6.54 -1.98 -2.60
C ILE A 25 -5.78 -1.89 -1.27
N GLY A 26 -4.99 -0.83 -1.05
CA GLY A 26 -4.32 -0.61 0.24
C GLY A 26 -5.29 -0.52 1.41
N LEU A 27 -6.35 0.27 1.29
CA LEU A 27 -7.40 0.34 2.31
C LEU A 27 -8.09 -1.01 2.53
N ALA A 28 -8.41 -1.74 1.46
CA ALA A 28 -9.02 -3.06 1.57
C ALA A 28 -8.12 -4.06 2.29
N VAL A 29 -6.82 -4.11 1.94
CA VAL A 29 -5.84 -4.98 2.61
C VAL A 29 -5.72 -4.64 4.08
N ASN A 30 -5.53 -3.35 4.42
CA ASN A 30 -5.37 -2.92 5.80
C ASN A 30 -6.63 -3.16 6.63
N PHE A 31 -7.81 -2.87 6.09
CA PHE A 31 -9.08 -3.15 6.76
C PHE A 31 -9.24 -4.65 7.08
N LEU A 32 -8.94 -5.52 6.13
CA LEU A 32 -9.02 -6.97 6.32
C LEU A 32 -8.00 -7.49 7.34
N THR A 33 -6.75 -7.02 7.28
CA THR A 33 -5.70 -7.43 8.22
C THR A 33 -5.96 -6.91 9.62
N SER A 34 -6.47 -5.68 9.77
CA SER A 34 -6.86 -5.12 11.08
C SER A 34 -8.08 -5.84 11.66
N ALA A 35 -9.09 -6.16 10.86
CA ALA A 35 -10.23 -6.95 11.32
C ALA A 35 -9.79 -8.33 11.83
N LEU A 36 -8.91 -9.01 11.09
CA LEU A 36 -8.36 -10.30 11.49
C LEU A 36 -7.49 -10.18 12.75
N PHE A 37 -6.67 -9.13 12.86
CA PHE A 37 -5.91 -8.82 14.06
C PHE A 37 -6.83 -8.72 15.28
N VAL A 38 -7.90 -7.92 15.21
CA VAL A 38 -8.84 -7.71 16.32
C VAL A 38 -9.51 -9.02 16.74
N VAL A 39 -9.99 -9.81 15.77
CA VAL A 39 -10.60 -11.12 16.03
C VAL A 39 -9.62 -12.03 16.77
N LEU A 40 -8.37 -12.14 16.31
CA LEU A 40 -7.38 -13.01 16.94
C LEU A 40 -6.95 -12.50 18.32
N ALA A 41 -6.76 -11.20 18.47
CA ALA A 41 -6.33 -10.58 19.73
C ALA A 41 -7.37 -10.75 20.84
N VAL A 42 -8.66 -10.55 20.53
CA VAL A 42 -9.76 -10.76 21.50
C VAL A 42 -9.87 -12.24 21.93
N ASN A 43 -9.42 -13.17 21.09
CA ASN A 43 -9.35 -14.59 21.42
C ASN A 43 -8.03 -14.99 22.13
N GLY A 44 -7.21 -14.02 22.56
CA GLY A 44 -5.96 -14.27 23.29
C GLY A 44 -4.80 -14.77 22.41
N ARG A 45 -4.97 -14.78 21.08
CA ARG A 45 -3.98 -15.27 20.11
C ARG A 45 -3.09 -14.14 19.59
N PHE A 46 -2.37 -13.49 20.51
CA PHE A 46 -1.65 -12.25 20.22
C PHE A 46 -0.54 -12.39 19.17
N ILE A 47 0.19 -13.51 19.16
CA ILE A 47 1.26 -13.72 18.19
C ILE A 47 0.67 -13.89 16.79
N GLU A 48 -0.39 -14.69 16.65
CA GLU A 48 -1.06 -14.87 15.36
C GLU A 48 -1.77 -13.60 14.90
N ALA A 49 -2.31 -12.80 15.84
CA ALA A 49 -2.84 -11.49 15.54
C ALA A 49 -1.77 -10.60 14.91
N LEU A 50 -0.59 -10.49 15.53
CA LEU A 50 0.53 -9.71 14.99
C LEU A 50 0.96 -10.19 13.60
N VAL A 51 1.09 -11.51 13.41
CA VAL A 51 1.44 -12.08 12.10
C VAL A 51 0.36 -11.75 11.06
N ALA A 52 -0.91 -11.98 11.38
CA ALA A 52 -2.01 -11.72 10.47
C ALA A 52 -2.18 -10.23 10.13
N GLY A 53 -1.97 -9.34 11.11
CA GLY A 53 -2.08 -7.90 10.95
C GLY A 53 -0.97 -7.31 10.09
N TYR A 54 0.28 -7.76 10.28
CA TYR A 54 1.44 -7.07 9.73
C TYR A 54 2.17 -7.83 8.62
N ALA A 55 2.16 -9.16 8.61
CA ALA A 55 2.96 -9.94 7.64
C ALA A 55 2.47 -9.77 6.20
N PHE A 56 1.21 -9.40 5.99
CA PHE A 56 0.64 -9.15 4.67
C PHE A 56 0.51 -7.65 4.35
N SER A 57 0.03 -6.87 5.31
CA SER A 57 -0.18 -5.42 5.12
C SER A 57 1.13 -4.69 4.84
N VAL A 58 2.18 -4.92 5.65
CA VAL A 58 3.43 -4.16 5.52
C VAL A 58 4.12 -4.43 4.17
N PRO A 59 4.34 -5.68 3.73
CA PRO A 59 4.91 -5.92 2.41
C PRO A 59 4.06 -5.37 1.28
N TYR A 60 2.73 -5.45 1.38
CA TYR A 60 1.84 -4.86 0.39
C TYR A 60 2.01 -3.35 0.30
N ASN A 61 1.94 -2.65 1.44
CA ASN A 61 2.08 -1.20 1.51
C ASN A 61 3.43 -0.74 0.92
N LEU A 62 4.52 -1.47 1.19
CA LEU A 62 5.83 -1.21 0.59
C LEU A 62 5.83 -1.36 -0.93
N VAL A 63 5.24 -2.43 -1.46
CA VAL A 63 5.13 -2.65 -2.91
C VAL A 63 4.31 -1.54 -3.57
N ALA A 64 3.18 -1.15 -2.98
CA ALA A 64 2.35 -0.07 -3.49
C ALA A 64 3.09 1.27 -3.49
N CYS A 65 3.79 1.61 -2.40
CA CYS A 65 4.57 2.84 -2.30
C CYS A 65 5.71 2.88 -3.33
N VAL A 66 6.50 1.79 -3.43
CA VAL A 66 7.57 1.69 -4.45
C VAL A 66 6.99 1.81 -5.86
N GLY A 67 5.84 1.16 -6.12
CA GLY A 67 5.16 1.25 -7.41
C GLY A 67 4.73 2.67 -7.77
N VAL A 68 4.12 3.39 -6.82
CA VAL A 68 3.76 4.82 -6.99
C VAL A 68 4.99 5.67 -7.25
N TRP A 69 6.07 5.47 -6.49
CA TRP A 69 7.29 6.25 -6.64
C TRP A 69 7.97 6.03 -7.98
N ARG A 70 7.98 4.78 -8.47
CA ARG A 70 8.53 4.44 -9.80
C ARG A 70 7.64 4.95 -10.93
N ALA A 71 6.31 4.85 -10.80
CA ALA A 71 5.38 5.43 -11.76
C ALA A 71 5.48 6.97 -11.80
N ALA A 72 5.65 7.62 -10.65
CA ALA A 72 5.85 9.06 -10.54
C ALA A 72 7.15 9.51 -11.20
N ALA A 73 8.24 8.72 -11.07
CA ALA A 73 9.52 9.01 -11.72
C ALA A 73 9.45 8.92 -13.25
N ARG A 74 8.48 8.19 -13.79
CA ARG A 74 8.24 8.03 -15.24
C ARG A 74 7.09 8.90 -15.75
N HIS A 75 6.50 9.74 -14.89
CA HIS A 75 5.36 10.55 -15.26
C HIS A 75 5.80 11.76 -16.09
N GLU A 76 5.47 11.77 -17.38
CA GLU A 76 5.80 12.86 -18.31
C GLU A 76 4.92 14.11 -18.13
N GLY A 77 3.87 14.02 -17.29
CA GLY A 77 2.96 15.11 -17.01
C GLY A 77 3.49 16.12 -15.98
N SER A 78 2.58 16.68 -15.17
CA SER A 78 2.91 17.70 -14.19
C SER A 78 3.85 17.18 -13.10
N ALA A 79 5.02 17.80 -12.96
CA ALA A 79 5.98 17.48 -11.90
C ALA A 79 5.40 17.66 -10.49
N LEU A 80 4.48 18.62 -10.30
CA LEU A 80 3.77 18.82 -9.04
C LEU A 80 2.89 17.62 -8.69
N HIS A 81 2.17 17.05 -9.66
CA HIS A 81 1.34 15.87 -9.44
C HIS A 81 2.17 14.64 -9.06
N ALA A 82 3.31 14.44 -9.73
CA ALA A 82 4.24 13.37 -9.38
C ALA A 82 4.80 13.53 -7.96
N TYR A 83 5.15 14.76 -7.56
CA TYR A 83 5.63 15.04 -6.21
C TYR A 83 4.56 14.79 -5.14
N LEU A 84 3.34 15.31 -5.34
CA LEU A 84 2.23 15.12 -4.42
C LEU A 84 1.90 13.63 -4.23
N ALA A 85 1.89 12.85 -5.31
CA ALA A 85 1.65 11.40 -5.24
C ALA A 85 2.70 10.66 -4.40
N ARG A 86 3.98 11.06 -4.48
CA ARG A 86 5.07 10.46 -3.68
C ARG A 86 4.94 10.77 -2.20
N VAL A 87 4.67 12.03 -1.85
CA VAL A 87 4.48 12.46 -0.46
C VAL A 87 3.21 11.82 0.13
N ALA A 88 2.11 11.85 -0.61
CA ALA A 88 0.84 11.27 -0.17
C ALA A 88 0.94 9.75 0.01
N SER A 89 1.60 9.02 -0.90
CA SER A 89 1.79 7.57 -0.75
C SER A 89 2.67 7.20 0.44
N LEU A 90 3.70 7.99 0.75
CA LEU A 90 4.51 7.80 1.94
C LEU A 90 3.69 8.03 3.22
N ALA A 91 2.91 9.11 3.26
CA ALA A 91 2.03 9.42 4.39
C ALA A 91 0.99 8.30 4.60
N LEU A 92 0.40 7.80 3.50
CA LEU A 92 -0.59 6.72 3.54
C LEU A 92 0.01 5.42 4.08
N VAL A 93 1.17 4.99 3.58
CA VAL A 93 1.84 3.78 4.08
C VAL A 93 2.20 3.90 5.54
N THR A 94 2.69 5.08 5.96
CA THR A 94 3.05 5.32 7.36
C THR A 94 1.81 5.23 8.25
N LEU A 95 0.72 5.92 7.87
CA LEU A 95 -0.53 5.88 8.60
C LEU A 95 -1.08 4.45 8.71
N LEU A 96 -1.20 3.77 7.57
CA LEU A 96 -1.78 2.42 7.51
C LEU A 96 -0.95 1.37 8.25
N SER A 97 0.38 1.56 8.35
CA SER A 97 1.25 0.62 9.06
C SER A 97 1.35 0.87 10.57
N VAL A 98 0.81 1.98 11.08
CA VAL A 98 0.85 2.34 12.51
C VAL A 98 -0.50 2.09 13.19
N THR A 99 -1.57 1.87 12.41
CA THR A 99 -2.90 1.42 12.86
C THR A 99 -2.94 -0.06 13.20
#